data_AF-A0A3T1CA93-F1
#
_entry.id   AF-A0A3T1CA93-F1
#
_cell.length_a   1.000
_cell.length_b   1.000
_cell.length_c   1.000
_cell.angle_alpha   90.00
_cell.angle_beta   90.00
_cell.angle_gamma   90.00
#
_symmetry.space_group_name_H-M   'P 1'
#
loop_
_entity.id
_entity.type
_entity.pdbx_description
1 polymer ?
#
loop_
_entity_poly.entity_id
_entity_poly.type
_entity_poly.pdbx_seq_one_letter_code
_entity_poly.pdbx_strand_id
1 'polypeptide(L)'
;MRQRGKAKRRIWRKIHLTICPDSHEIILSELTKSNKADDSVASKMIFELPKSVQTAYGDDAYDRQAFCRSSYVRGIDPLVPPRRGRTLSQEADKPWMKKERML
;
A
#
# COMPACT_ATOMS: atom_id res chain seq x y z
N MET A 1 -43.76 22.35 -2.88
CA MET A 1 -42.76 22.70 -1.85
C MET A 1 -41.98 21.44 -1.48
N ARG A 2 -40.64 21.42 -1.63
CA ARG A 2 -39.83 20.20 -1.47
C ARG A 2 -39.57 19.95 0.03
N GLN A 3 -40.16 18.92 0.61
CA GLN A 3 -40.21 18.67 2.06
C GLN A 3 -38.92 18.08 2.70
N ARG A 4 -37.87 17.80 1.92
CA ARG A 4 -36.60 17.28 2.45
C ARG A 4 -35.45 18.23 2.14
N GLY A 5 -34.77 18.72 3.18
CA GLY A 5 -33.56 19.53 3.07
C GLY A 5 -32.48 18.83 2.23
N LYS A 6 -31.57 19.60 1.63
CA LYS A 6 -30.48 19.10 0.76
C LYS A 6 -29.74 17.96 1.48
N ALA A 7 -30.01 16.71 1.09
CA ALA A 7 -29.33 15.56 1.66
C ALA A 7 -27.82 15.71 1.42
N LYS A 8 -27.01 15.61 2.48
CA LYS A 8 -25.55 15.61 2.38
C LYS A 8 -25.14 14.46 1.46
N ARG A 9 -24.44 14.76 0.36
CA ARG A 9 -24.02 13.74 -0.62
C ARG A 9 -23.15 12.69 0.08
N ARG A 10 -23.43 11.40 -0.18
CA ARG A 10 -22.57 10.29 0.28
C ARG A 10 -21.17 10.44 -0.34
N ILE A 11 -20.14 10.19 0.45
CA ILE A 11 -18.73 10.25 0.03
C ILE A 11 -18.13 8.87 0.28
N TRP A 12 -17.49 8.29 -0.73
CA TRP A 12 -16.80 7.01 -0.60
C TRP A 12 -15.55 7.15 0.29
N ARG A 13 -15.27 6.10 1.06
CA ARG A 13 -14.06 5.89 1.85
C ARG A 13 -13.32 4.67 1.29
N LYS A 14 -12.02 4.59 1.52
CA LYS A 14 -11.21 3.42 1.21
C LYS A 14 -10.82 2.72 2.51
N ILE A 15 -10.94 1.41 2.57
CA ILE A 15 -10.39 0.60 3.65
C ILE A 15 -9.16 -0.12 3.12
N HIS A 16 -8.04 0.03 3.82
CA HIS A 16 -6.79 -0.67 3.54
C HIS A 16 -6.67 -1.79 4.57
N LEU A 17 -6.47 -3.02 4.11
CA LEU A 17 -6.38 -4.19 4.97
C LEU A 17 -5.07 -4.91 4.73
N THR A 18 -4.41 -5.29 5.81
CA THR A 18 -3.31 -6.27 5.77
C THR A 18 -3.83 -7.57 6.34
N ILE A 19 -3.74 -8.64 5.57
CA ILE A 19 -4.28 -9.96 5.92
C ILE A 19 -3.12 -10.96 5.96
N CYS A 20 -3.08 -11.79 7.00
CA CYS A 20 -2.17 -12.93 7.08
C CYS A 20 -2.62 -14.01 6.08
N PRO A 21 -1.80 -14.44 5.12
CA PRO A 21 -2.20 -15.47 4.17
C PRO A 21 -2.40 -16.85 4.83
N ASP A 22 -1.74 -17.13 5.95
CA ASP A 22 -1.82 -18.45 6.60
C ASP A 22 -3.05 -18.57 7.51
N SER A 23 -3.36 -17.54 8.30
CA SER A 23 -4.50 -17.54 9.24
C SER A 23 -5.76 -16.89 8.69
N HIS A 24 -5.65 -16.14 7.59
CA HIS A 24 -6.71 -15.27 7.04
C HIS A 24 -7.21 -14.17 7.99
N GLU A 25 -6.47 -13.88 9.06
CA GLU A 25 -6.81 -12.81 9.98
C GLU A 25 -6.35 -11.44 9.46
N ILE A 26 -7.13 -10.40 9.81
CA ILE A 26 -6.75 -9.02 9.57
C ILE A 26 -5.71 -8.61 10.63
N ILE A 27 -4.49 -8.32 10.19
CA ILE A 27 -3.39 -7.87 11.05
C ILE A 27 -3.49 -6.36 11.29
N LEU A 28 -3.86 -5.61 10.25
CA LEU A 28 -3.94 -4.15 10.29
C LEU A 28 -5.07 -3.66 9.39
N SER A 29 -5.72 -2.57 9.79
CA SER A 29 -6.74 -1.90 8.99
C SER A 29 -6.63 -0.39 9.10
N GLU A 30 -6.78 0.32 7.99
CA GLU A 30 -6.77 1.78 7.97
C GLU A 30 -7.91 2.32 7.09
N LEU A 31 -8.72 3.24 7.63
CA LEU A 31 -9.86 3.84 6.92
C LEU A 31 -9.54 5.26 6.46
N THR A 32 -9.52 5.47 5.14
CA THR A 32 -9.11 6.75 4.55
C THR A 32 -10.19 7.41 3.68
N LYS A 33 -10.02 8.70 3.42
CA LYS A 33 -10.79 9.45 2.41
C LYS A 33 -10.45 8.92 1.02
N SER A 34 -11.40 8.99 0.08
CA SER A 34 -11.21 8.51 -1.30
C SER A 34 -10.04 9.17 -2.06
N ASN A 35 -9.62 10.36 -1.65
CA ASN A 35 -8.53 11.12 -2.28
C ASN A 35 -7.13 10.73 -1.77
N LYS A 36 -7.02 9.76 -0.86
CA LYS A 36 -5.72 9.24 -0.42
C LYS A 36 -5.21 8.21 -1.44
N ALA A 37 -3.94 8.37 -1.80
CA ALA A 37 -3.23 7.45 -2.69
C ALA A 37 -2.85 6.18 -1.90
N ASP A 38 -3.00 5.02 -2.54
CA ASP A 38 -2.94 3.73 -1.87
C ASP A 38 -1.50 3.41 -1.42
N ASP A 39 -0.51 3.72 -2.25
CA ASP A 39 0.92 3.61 -1.94
C ASP A 39 1.31 4.42 -0.70
N SER A 40 0.83 5.66 -0.59
CA SER A 40 1.14 6.51 0.56
C SER A 40 0.57 5.97 1.88
N VAL A 41 -0.57 5.27 1.83
CA VAL A 41 -1.17 4.66 3.02
C VAL A 41 -0.42 3.37 3.38
N ALA A 42 -0.15 2.49 2.42
CA ALA A 42 0.61 1.28 2.66
C ALA A 42 2.04 1.55 3.14
N SER A 43 2.70 2.59 2.62
CA SER A 43 4.03 3.02 3.10
C SER A 43 4.06 3.40 4.57
N LYS A 44 2.92 3.82 5.14
CA LYS A 44 2.81 4.11 6.57
C LYS A 44 2.50 2.85 7.36
N MET A 45 1.49 2.10 6.90
CA MET A 45 1.05 0.85 7.51
C MET A 45 2.18 -0.16 7.70
N ILE A 46 3.16 -0.21 6.79
CA ILE A 46 4.26 -1.19 6.86
C ILE A 46 5.11 -1.08 8.13
N PHE A 47 5.19 0.11 8.75
CA PHE A 47 5.92 0.31 10.00
C PHE A 47 5.18 -0.23 11.22
N GLU A 48 3.86 -0.39 11.13
CA GLU A 48 3.01 -0.92 12.19
C GLU A 48 2.90 -2.46 12.14
N LEU A 49 3.40 -3.08 11.07
CA LEU A 49 3.36 -4.54 10.94
C LEU A 49 4.25 -5.25 11.97
N PRO A 50 3.87 -6.47 12.41
CA PRO A 50 4.72 -7.31 13.24
C PRO A 50 6.10 -7.51 12.61
N LYS A 51 7.15 -7.59 13.44
CA LYS A 51 8.53 -7.81 12.97
C LYS A 51 8.74 -9.17 12.28
N SER A 52 7.82 -10.11 12.44
CA SER A 52 7.85 -11.42 11.76
C SER A 52 7.45 -11.34 10.28
N VAL A 53 6.85 -10.23 9.82
CA VAL A 53 6.47 -10.08 8.42
C VAL A 53 7.71 -9.86 7.57
N GLN A 54 7.90 -10.72 6.56
CA GLN A 54 9.03 -10.66 5.63
C GLN A 54 8.62 -10.26 4.21
N THR A 55 7.34 -10.44 3.86
CA THR A 55 6.86 -10.23 2.49
C THR A 55 5.50 -9.53 2.53
N ALA A 56 5.32 -8.57 1.62
CA ALA A 56 4.04 -7.89 1.43
C ALA A 56 3.56 -8.09 -0.01
N TYR A 57 2.34 -8.59 -0.16
CA TYR A 57 1.67 -8.76 -1.45
C TYR A 57 0.71 -7.60 -1.67
N GLY A 58 0.61 -7.15 -2.93
CA GLY A 58 -0.33 -6.10 -3.30
C GLY A 58 -0.55 -6.04 -4.81
N ASP A 59 -1.44 -5.15 -5.22
CA ASP A 59 -1.68 -4.86 -6.63
C ASP A 59 -0.65 -3.87 -7.22
N ASP A 60 -0.86 -3.50 -8.48
CA ASP A 60 0.02 -2.59 -9.22
C ASP A 60 -0.10 -1.13 -8.76
N ALA A 61 -1.09 -0.78 -7.94
CA ALA A 61 -1.23 0.57 -7.39
C ALA A 61 -0.18 0.85 -6.32
N TYR A 62 0.25 -0.18 -5.58
CA TYR A 62 1.33 -0.12 -4.59
C TYR A 62 2.71 -0.11 -5.22
N ASP A 63 2.80 -0.38 -6.52
CA ASP A 63 4.04 -0.29 -7.26
C ASP A 63 4.41 1.20 -7.48
N ARG A 64 4.97 1.82 -6.43
CA ARG A 64 5.46 3.21 -6.36
C ARG A 64 6.72 3.27 -5.48
N GLN A 65 7.59 4.25 -5.76
CA GLN A 65 8.88 4.39 -5.06
C GLN A 65 8.75 4.53 -3.54
N ALA A 66 7.71 5.22 -3.06
CA ALA A 66 7.48 5.40 -1.63
C ALA A 66 7.28 4.05 -0.92
N PHE A 67 6.50 3.16 -1.52
CA PHE A 67 6.23 1.83 -0.99
C PHE A 67 7.45 0.91 -1.06
N CYS A 68 8.18 0.92 -2.18
CA CYS A 68 9.44 0.19 -2.31
C CYS A 68 10.46 0.63 -1.24
N ARG A 69 10.60 1.95 -1.04
CA ARG A 69 11.52 2.51 -0.04
C ARG A 69 11.12 2.14 1.39
N SER A 70 9.84 2.27 1.74
CA SER A 70 9.38 1.92 3.09
C SER A 70 9.52 0.44 3.38
N SER A 71 9.26 -0.42 2.38
CA SER A 71 9.44 -1.88 2.49
C SER A 71 10.91 -2.23 2.69
N TYR A 72 11.81 -1.65 1.89
CA TYR A 72 13.25 -1.80 2.05
C TYR A 72 13.73 -1.40 3.46
N VAL A 73 13.32 -0.23 3.96
CA VAL A 73 13.69 0.23 5.31
C VAL A 73 13.18 -0.73 6.39
N ARG A 74 12.02 -1.35 6.18
CA ARG A 74 11.43 -2.30 7.12
C ARG A 74 12.05 -3.71 7.02
N GLY A 75 12.81 -3.99 5.95
CA GLY A 75 13.30 -5.32 5.64
C GLY A 75 12.21 -6.27 5.12
N ILE A 76 11.21 -5.73 4.43
CA ILE A 76 10.10 -6.48 3.84
C ILE A 76 10.25 -6.47 2.32
N ASP A 77 10.08 -7.64 1.70
CA ASP A 77 10.06 -7.80 0.24
C ASP A 77 8.67 -7.44 -0.33
N PRO A 78 8.55 -6.37 -1.14
CA PRO A 78 7.27 -6.00 -1.75
C PRO A 78 7.04 -6.79 -3.06
N LEU A 79 6.21 -7.83 -2.99
CA LEU A 79 5.77 -8.60 -4.15
C LEU A 79 4.54 -7.96 -4.79
N VAL A 80 4.79 -6.90 -5.55
CA VAL A 80 3.78 -6.13 -6.29
C VAL A 80 4.05 -6.17 -7.81
N PRO A 81 3.01 -6.33 -8.64
CA PRO A 81 3.17 -6.32 -10.10
C PRO A 81 3.54 -4.91 -10.59
N PRO A 82 4.32 -4.80 -11.69
CA PRO A 82 4.65 -3.50 -12.27
C PRO A 82 3.40 -2.72 -12.68
N ARG A 83 3.32 -1.44 -12.28
CA ARG A 83 2.24 -0.53 -12.71
C ARG A 83 2.23 -0.35 -14.21
N ARG A 84 1.04 -0.31 -14.82
CA ARG A 84 0.89 -0.03 -16.25
C ARG A 84 1.55 1.29 -16.65
N GLY A 85 2.36 1.26 -17.71
CA GLY A 85 3.06 2.44 -18.25
C GLY A 85 4.23 2.90 -17.39
N ARG A 86 4.69 2.07 -16.45
CA ARG A 86 5.87 2.36 -15.64
C ARG A 86 7.14 2.22 -16.48
N THR A 87 7.90 3.30 -16.53
CA THR A 87 9.30 3.30 -16.99
C THR A 87 10.22 3.02 -15.80
N LEU A 88 11.40 2.47 -16.07
CA LEU A 88 12.46 2.39 -15.08
C LEU A 88 12.78 3.79 -14.53
N SER A 89 12.93 3.88 -13.21
CA SER A 89 13.34 5.12 -12.56
C SER A 89 14.77 5.46 -12.94
N GLN A 90 15.10 6.75 -13.04
CA GLN A 90 16.50 7.22 -13.05
C GLN A 90 17.24 6.83 -11.76
N GLU A 91 16.50 6.50 -10.71
CA GLU A 91 17.00 6.01 -9.43
C GLU A 91 17.07 4.47 -9.35
N ALA A 92 17.10 3.77 -10.48
CA ALA A 92 17.13 2.30 -10.52
C ALA A 92 18.30 1.70 -9.72
N ASP A 93 19.42 2.42 -9.60
CA ASP A 93 20.60 1.97 -8.87
C ASP A 93 20.44 2.01 -7.35
N LYS A 94 19.39 2.64 -6.84
CA LYS A 94 19.15 2.72 -5.40
C LYS A 94 18.81 1.34 -4.85
N PRO A 95 19.24 1.02 -3.61
CA PRO A 95 19.14 -0.35 -3.09
C PRO A 95 17.68 -0.84 -2.94
N TRP A 96 16.72 0.07 -2.72
CA TRP A 96 15.29 -0.27 -2.67
C TRP A 96 14.60 -0.41 -4.04
N MET A 97 15.31 -0.13 -5.14
CA MET A 97 14.81 -0.31 -6.51
C MET A 97 15.40 -1.57 -7.16
N LYS A 98 16.46 -2.13 -6.60
CA LYS A 98 17.07 -3.39 -7.05
C LYS A 98 16.22 -4.57 -6.58
N LYS A 99 15.77 -5.41 -7.53
CA LYS A 99 15.09 -6.68 -7.26
C LYS A 99 16.08 -7.80 -6.92
N GLU A 100 17.14 -7.49 -6.18
CA GLU A 100 17.99 -8.54 -5.61
C GLU A 100 17.22 -9.07 -4.40
N ARG A 101 16.89 -10.38 -4.43
CA ARG A 101 16.23 -11.03 -3.30
C ARG A 101 17.05 -10.75 -2.04
N MET A 102 16.43 -10.12 -1.05
CA MET A 102 16.99 -10.05 0.30
C MET A 102 16.98 -11.48 0.86
N LEU A 103 18.05 -12.22 0.62
CA LEU A 103 18.32 -13.54 1.19
C LEU A 103 19.08 -13.39 2.51
#